data_AF-A0A959UXC8-F1
#
_entry.id   AF-A0A959UXC8-F1
#
_cell.length_a   1.000
_cell.length_b   1.000
_cell.length_c   1.000
_cell.angle_alpha   90.00
_cell.angle_beta   90.00
_cell.angle_gamma   90.00
#
_symmetry.space_group_name_H-M   'P 1'
#
loop_
_entity.id
_entity.type
_entity.pdbx_description
1 polymer ?
#
loop_
_entity_poly.entity_id
_entity_poly.type
_entity_poly.pdbx_seq_one_letter_code
_entity_poly.pdbx_strand_id
1 'polypeptide(L)'
;MEDPSVPALAWYQLGRAYHLTYRFDKALEAYQHYRGVADRKLLAQRPVDHLEQQCRNGQGLLSNIKDVAVHDKLEVASSEFFRFYDLQGIGGKIVVLPEELKSNLDKKSEERGLVYLPDEPGPIYFSSYGKDGRTGRDIYRTELLPDGSFSTPVKLAGYVNTDQDENYPFMHPDGKRFFFSSKGHNSMGGYDVFRCTHDPGLDVFGPPENLDFAVNTPDDEVLYLVDGEGTTACFASGRDSRQDMLHVYRVSTTQVPVTITVLQGTFSSAFDPDDREAHIVVEDGLTRERLAEVDTDLDGNYLIALPRTGKFRFLVKAGPSGKTHAGMVDVP
;
A
#
# COMPACT_ATOMS: atom_id res chain seq x y z
N MET A 1 -29.46 14.44 -14.43
CA MET A 1 -30.13 13.52 -15.37
C MET A 1 -29.01 12.75 -16.04
N GLU A 2 -28.77 11.52 -15.61
CA GLU A 2 -27.67 10.70 -16.11
C GLU A 2 -28.00 10.14 -17.49
N ASP A 3 -27.02 10.21 -18.39
CA ASP A 3 -27.13 9.72 -19.76
C ASP A 3 -27.14 8.18 -19.77
N PRO A 4 -28.20 7.52 -20.26
CA PRO A 4 -28.27 6.06 -20.37
C PRO A 4 -27.24 5.45 -21.35
N SER A 5 -26.40 6.27 -22.00
CA SER A 5 -25.33 5.83 -22.89
C SER A 5 -24.03 5.42 -22.18
N VAL A 6 -23.85 5.73 -20.89
CA VAL A 6 -22.59 5.41 -20.18
C VAL A 6 -22.43 3.89 -20.09
N PRO A 7 -21.43 3.29 -20.77
CA PRO A 7 -21.25 1.85 -20.73
C PRO A 7 -20.99 1.39 -19.30
N ALA A 8 -21.57 0.26 -18.88
CA ALA A 8 -21.37 -0.29 -17.53
C ALA A 8 -19.88 -0.29 -17.12
N LEU A 9 -18.98 -0.66 -18.05
CA LEU A 9 -17.54 -0.69 -17.80
C LEU A 9 -16.95 0.68 -17.38
N ALA A 10 -17.53 1.80 -17.81
CA ALA A 10 -17.09 3.12 -17.39
C ALA A 10 -17.27 3.33 -15.88
N TRP A 11 -18.38 2.85 -15.30
CA TRP A 11 -18.60 2.88 -13.85
C TRP A 11 -17.61 2.00 -13.09
N TYR A 12 -17.30 0.81 -13.63
CA TYR A 12 -16.27 -0.05 -13.04
C TYR A 12 -14.90 0.64 -13.03
N GLN A 13 -14.48 1.23 -14.14
CA GLN A 13 -13.19 1.92 -14.23
C GLN A 13 -13.14 3.19 -13.38
N LEU A 14 -14.26 3.91 -13.28
CA LEU A 14 -14.38 5.06 -12.39
C LEU A 14 -14.24 4.64 -10.92
N GLY A 15 -14.89 3.54 -10.52
CA GLY A 15 -14.72 2.95 -9.19
C GLY A 15 -13.27 2.57 -8.91
N ARG A 16 -12.60 1.92 -9.87
CA ARG A 16 -11.16 1.61 -9.77
C ARG A 16 -10.29 2.86 -9.61
N ALA A 17 -10.55 3.91 -10.39
CA ALA A 17 -9.79 5.16 -10.29
C ALA A 17 -10.01 5.87 -8.94
N TYR A 18 -11.23 5.86 -8.41
CA TYR A 18 -11.50 6.38 -7.08
C TYR A 18 -10.84 5.56 -5.97
N HIS A 19 -10.88 4.23 -6.09
CA HIS A 19 -10.25 3.30 -5.15
C HIS A 19 -8.75 3.55 -5.08
N LEU A 20 -8.06 3.58 -6.22
CA LEU A 20 -6.61 3.82 -6.31
C LEU A 20 -6.19 5.22 -5.82
N THR A 21 -7.14 6.16 -5.73
CA THR A 21 -6.91 7.52 -5.22
C THR A 21 -7.48 7.72 -3.82
N TYR A 22 -7.68 6.63 -3.06
CA TYR A 22 -8.19 6.64 -1.67
C TYR A 22 -9.59 7.26 -1.48
N ARG A 23 -10.32 7.50 -2.56
CA ARG A 23 -11.69 8.04 -2.54
C ARG A 23 -12.70 6.90 -2.40
N PHE A 24 -12.58 6.16 -1.30
CA PHE A 24 -13.32 4.91 -1.08
C PHE A 24 -14.84 5.08 -1.10
N ASP A 25 -15.40 6.18 -0.58
CA ASP A 25 -16.84 6.46 -0.67
C ASP A 25 -17.31 6.57 -2.13
N LYS A 26 -16.59 7.35 -2.94
CA LYS A 26 -16.90 7.51 -4.37
C LYS A 26 -16.68 6.21 -5.16
N ALA A 27 -15.70 5.41 -4.75
CA ALA A 27 -15.45 4.10 -5.34
C ALA A 27 -16.65 3.16 -5.09
N LEU A 28 -17.14 3.11 -3.85
CA LEU A 28 -18.32 2.33 -3.46
C LEU A 28 -19.57 2.77 -4.24
N GLU A 29 -19.81 4.08 -4.37
CA GLU A 29 -20.91 4.61 -5.20
C GLU A 29 -20.78 4.10 -6.65
N ALA A 30 -19.62 4.28 -7.27
CA ALA A 30 -19.39 3.86 -8.66
C ALA A 30 -19.53 2.34 -8.85
N TYR A 31 -19.09 1.51 -7.89
CA TYR A 31 -19.28 0.06 -7.92
C TYR A 31 -20.75 -0.35 -7.78
N GLN A 32 -21.53 0.33 -6.93
CA GLN A 32 -22.97 0.11 -6.84
C GLN A 32 -23.68 0.49 -8.14
N HIS A 33 -23.31 1.60 -8.77
CA HIS A 33 -23.82 1.96 -10.10
C HIS A 33 -23.48 0.90 -11.14
N TYR A 34 -22.23 0.43 -11.19
CA TYR A 34 -21.82 -0.67 -12.06
C TYR A 34 -22.71 -1.91 -11.88
N ARG A 35 -22.99 -2.31 -10.64
CA ARG A 35 -23.87 -3.46 -10.34
C ARG A 35 -25.29 -3.27 -10.88
N GLY A 36 -25.80 -2.05 -10.84
CA GLY A 36 -27.14 -1.72 -11.34
C GLY A 36 -27.28 -1.79 -12.86
N VAL A 37 -26.19 -1.55 -13.61
CA VAL A 37 -26.23 -1.45 -15.08
C VAL A 37 -25.50 -2.58 -15.81
N ALA A 38 -24.64 -3.34 -15.14
CA ALA A 38 -23.86 -4.42 -15.75
C ALA A 38 -24.70 -5.67 -16.01
N ASP A 39 -24.46 -6.33 -17.13
CA ASP A 39 -25.03 -7.65 -17.41
C ASP A 39 -24.35 -8.76 -16.59
N ARG A 40 -24.96 -9.96 -16.58
CA ARG A 40 -24.46 -11.12 -15.84
C ARG A 40 -23.03 -11.53 -16.24
N LYS A 41 -22.65 -11.35 -17.50
CA LYS A 41 -21.33 -11.74 -18.00
C LYS A 41 -20.27 -10.78 -17.46
N LEU A 42 -20.54 -9.48 -17.48
CA LEU A 42 -19.67 -8.46 -16.90
C LEU A 42 -19.51 -8.64 -15.39
N LEU A 43 -20.62 -8.88 -14.68
CA LEU A 43 -20.59 -9.15 -13.24
C LEU A 43 -19.73 -10.38 -12.89
N ALA A 44 -19.82 -11.45 -13.67
CA ALA A 44 -19.03 -12.66 -13.43
C ALA A 44 -17.52 -12.50 -13.71
N GLN A 45 -17.13 -11.51 -14.50
CA GLN A 45 -15.73 -11.28 -14.89
C GLN A 45 -14.99 -10.32 -13.96
N ARG A 46 -15.70 -9.65 -13.04
CA ARG A 46 -15.15 -8.57 -12.23
C ARG A 46 -15.42 -8.82 -10.74
N PRO A 47 -14.40 -8.80 -9.88
CA PRO A 47 -14.55 -9.12 -8.47
C PRO A 47 -15.07 -7.91 -7.67
N VAL A 48 -16.24 -7.38 -8.04
CA VAL A 48 -16.74 -6.10 -7.46
C VAL A 48 -17.06 -6.22 -5.98
N ASP A 49 -17.62 -7.36 -5.53
CA ASP A 49 -17.86 -7.58 -4.10
C ASP A 49 -16.56 -7.51 -3.28
N HIS A 50 -15.45 -8.03 -3.83
CA HIS A 50 -14.13 -7.97 -3.19
C HIS A 50 -13.59 -6.53 -3.19
N LEU A 51 -13.71 -5.80 -4.30
CA LEU A 51 -13.30 -4.39 -4.38
C LEU A 51 -14.08 -3.49 -3.42
N GLU A 52 -15.38 -3.73 -3.24
CA GLU A 52 -16.21 -3.03 -2.25
C GLU A 52 -15.75 -3.34 -0.82
N GLN A 53 -15.41 -4.60 -0.53
CA GLN A 53 -14.86 -4.98 0.78
C GLN A 53 -13.51 -4.31 1.04
N GLN A 54 -12.62 -4.27 0.05
CA GLN A 54 -11.33 -3.56 0.13
C GLN A 54 -11.51 -2.06 0.40
N CYS A 55 -12.49 -1.41 -0.24
CA CYS A 55 -12.81 -0.01 0.03
C CYS A 55 -13.20 0.20 1.51
N ARG A 56 -14.03 -0.68 2.08
CA ARG A 56 -14.43 -0.61 3.49
C ARG A 56 -13.25 -0.86 4.43
N ASN A 57 -12.37 -1.81 4.09
CA ASN A 57 -11.14 -2.04 4.83
C ASN A 57 -10.25 -0.79 4.83
N GLY A 58 -10.07 -0.17 3.65
CA GLY A 58 -9.32 1.07 3.48
C GLY A 58 -9.87 2.23 4.30
N GLN A 59 -11.19 2.41 4.36
CA GLN A 59 -11.83 3.40 5.24
C GLN A 59 -11.47 3.17 6.72
N GLY A 60 -11.45 1.90 7.16
CA GLY A 60 -11.03 1.54 8.51
C GLY A 60 -9.54 1.84 8.76
N LEU A 61 -8.67 1.49 7.83
CA LEU A 61 -7.22 1.66 7.95
C LEU A 61 -6.79 3.14 7.89
N LEU A 62 -7.56 3.99 7.22
CA LEU A 62 -7.35 5.45 7.21
C LEU A 62 -7.79 6.16 8.50
N SER A 63 -8.45 5.48 9.44
CA SER A 63 -8.95 6.11 10.67
C SER A 63 -7.84 6.52 11.65
N ASN A 64 -6.65 5.94 11.55
CA ASN A 64 -5.50 6.23 12.41
C ASN A 64 -4.22 6.29 11.58
N ILE A 65 -4.05 7.38 10.84
CA ILE A 65 -2.91 7.55 9.92
C ILE A 65 -1.62 7.66 10.72
N LYS A 66 -0.66 6.82 10.36
CA LYS A 66 0.71 6.86 10.85
C LYS A 66 1.65 6.96 9.66
N ASP A 67 2.86 7.40 9.93
CA ASP A 67 3.93 7.52 8.94
C ASP A 67 5.17 6.76 9.41
N VAL A 68 6.03 6.40 8.46
CA VAL A 68 7.32 5.77 8.69
C VAL A 68 8.41 6.66 8.11
N ALA A 69 9.52 6.79 8.83
CA ALA A 69 10.65 7.55 8.30
C ALA A 69 11.26 6.79 7.11
N VAL A 70 11.22 7.41 5.92
CA VAL A 70 11.86 6.90 4.71
C VAL A 70 13.34 7.27 4.72
N HIS A 71 14.21 6.27 4.68
CA HIS A 71 15.66 6.45 4.59
C HIS A 71 16.13 6.55 3.13
N ASP A 72 15.54 5.74 2.25
CA ASP A 72 15.87 5.70 0.83
C ASP A 72 14.66 5.21 0.01
N LYS A 73 14.62 5.63 -1.26
CA LYS A 73 13.59 5.24 -2.23
C LYS A 73 14.18 5.22 -3.64
N LEU A 74 14.01 4.10 -4.35
CA LEU A 74 14.46 3.93 -5.72
C LEU A 74 13.35 3.36 -6.61
N GLU A 75 13.03 4.01 -7.73
CA GLU A 75 12.10 3.46 -8.74
C GLU A 75 12.84 2.51 -9.69
N VAL A 76 12.32 1.29 -9.85
CA VAL A 76 12.92 0.20 -10.63
C VAL A 76 11.84 -0.60 -11.35
N ALA A 77 12.23 -1.38 -12.37
CA ALA A 77 11.29 -2.25 -13.07
C ALA A 77 10.70 -3.30 -12.12
N SER A 78 9.38 -3.51 -12.18
CA SER A 78 8.66 -4.47 -11.33
C SER A 78 9.16 -5.91 -11.49
N SER A 79 9.78 -6.26 -12.61
CA SER A 79 10.37 -7.59 -12.83
C SER A 79 11.73 -7.79 -12.16
N GLU A 80 12.38 -6.71 -11.70
CA GLU A 80 13.77 -6.72 -11.22
C GLU A 80 13.97 -6.07 -9.86
N PHE A 81 12.89 -5.60 -9.22
CA PHE A 81 12.93 -4.83 -7.96
C PHE A 81 13.71 -5.51 -6.84
N PHE A 82 13.57 -6.83 -6.68
CA PHE A 82 14.20 -7.61 -5.62
C PHE A 82 15.73 -7.56 -5.64
N ARG A 83 16.35 -7.18 -6.75
CA ARG A 83 17.81 -7.00 -6.87
C ARG A 83 18.34 -5.75 -6.19
N PHE A 84 17.46 -4.83 -5.80
CA PHE A 84 17.82 -3.53 -5.22
C PHE A 84 17.61 -3.49 -3.70
N TYR A 85 17.38 -4.64 -3.07
CA TYR A 85 17.25 -4.75 -1.63
C TYR A 85 18.63 -4.69 -0.97
N ASP A 86 18.79 -3.80 0.01
CA ASP A 86 19.93 -3.85 0.92
C ASP A 86 19.66 -4.91 2.00
N LEU A 87 20.39 -6.02 1.93
CA LEU A 87 20.26 -7.14 2.85
C LEU A 87 21.34 -7.16 3.94
N GLN A 88 22.23 -6.16 4.05
CA GLN A 88 23.36 -6.22 4.99
C GLN A 88 22.92 -6.40 6.45
N GLY A 89 21.81 -5.77 6.86
CA GLY A 89 21.23 -5.92 8.21
C GLY A 89 20.18 -7.03 8.34
N ILE A 90 19.75 -7.62 7.23
CA ILE A 90 18.70 -8.66 7.16
C ILE A 90 19.34 -10.06 7.12
N GLY A 91 20.47 -10.19 6.42
CA GLY A 91 21.10 -11.47 6.10
C GLY A 91 20.43 -12.17 4.91
N GLY A 92 20.91 -13.38 4.62
CA GLY A 92 20.34 -14.24 3.59
C GLY A 92 20.39 -13.68 2.17
N LYS A 93 19.51 -14.20 1.33
CA LYS A 93 19.40 -13.80 -0.09
C LYS A 93 17.98 -13.98 -0.62
N ILE A 94 17.60 -13.13 -1.56
CA ILE A 94 16.37 -13.30 -2.34
C ILE A 94 16.72 -14.02 -3.64
N VAL A 95 16.05 -15.13 -3.92
CA VAL A 95 16.22 -15.86 -5.18
C VAL A 95 14.87 -16.13 -5.83
N VAL A 96 14.92 -16.44 -7.13
CA VAL A 96 13.75 -17.00 -7.83
C VAL A 96 13.44 -18.37 -7.23
N LEU A 97 12.15 -18.66 -7.04
CA LEU A 97 11.65 -19.92 -6.49
C LEU A 97 12.29 -21.12 -7.23
N PRO A 98 13.02 -22.00 -6.53
CA PRO A 98 13.65 -23.18 -7.11
C PRO A 98 12.67 -24.08 -7.86
N GLU A 99 13.12 -24.72 -8.95
CA GLU A 99 12.27 -25.55 -9.80
C GLU A 99 11.72 -26.80 -9.10
N GLU A 100 12.42 -27.27 -8.07
CA GLU A 100 12.03 -28.39 -7.22
C GLU A 100 10.84 -28.03 -6.31
N LEU A 101 10.66 -26.75 -6.00
CA LEU A 101 9.56 -26.25 -5.18
C LEU A 101 8.34 -25.80 -6.00
N LYS A 102 8.51 -25.59 -7.31
CA LYS A 102 7.42 -25.17 -8.20
C LYS A 102 6.43 -26.30 -8.47
N SER A 103 5.16 -26.02 -8.23
CA SER A 103 4.05 -26.82 -8.74
C SER A 103 3.94 -26.74 -10.27
N ASN A 104 3.11 -27.60 -10.85
CA ASN A 104 2.79 -27.55 -12.28
C ASN A 104 2.08 -26.25 -12.69
N LEU A 105 1.39 -25.59 -11.76
CA LEU A 105 0.72 -24.32 -12.00
C LEU A 105 1.70 -23.16 -11.90
N ASP A 106 2.64 -23.19 -10.95
CA ASP A 106 3.70 -22.18 -10.84
C ASP A 106 4.54 -22.11 -12.12
N LYS A 107 4.85 -23.27 -12.73
CA LYS A 107 5.61 -23.37 -13.99
C LYS A 107 4.91 -22.75 -15.20
N LYS A 108 3.59 -22.55 -15.13
CA LYS A 108 2.78 -21.94 -16.19
C LYS A 108 2.49 -20.46 -15.93
N SER A 109 2.81 -19.96 -14.74
CA SER A 109 2.62 -18.56 -14.38
C SER A 109 3.69 -17.70 -15.07
N GLU A 110 3.30 -16.53 -15.55
CA GLU A 110 4.25 -15.52 -16.08
C GLU A 110 5.01 -14.80 -14.96
N GLU A 111 4.43 -14.80 -13.75
CA GLU A 111 5.03 -14.20 -12.58
C GLU A 111 6.14 -15.07 -11.98
N ARG A 112 7.25 -14.43 -11.66
CA ARG A 112 8.40 -15.09 -11.01
C ARG A 112 8.12 -15.20 -9.51
N GLY A 113 7.90 -16.42 -9.02
CA GLY A 113 7.93 -16.68 -7.59
C GLY A 113 9.30 -16.28 -7.01
N LEU A 114 9.31 -15.59 -5.88
CA LEU A 114 10.52 -15.24 -5.14
C LEU A 114 10.50 -15.95 -3.79
N VAL A 115 11.70 -16.26 -3.30
CA VAL A 115 11.89 -16.86 -1.97
C VAL A 115 13.06 -16.19 -1.28
N TYR A 116 12.88 -15.84 0.00
CA TYR A 116 13.97 -15.49 0.88
C TYR A 116 14.62 -16.77 1.41
N LEU A 117 15.92 -16.90 1.20
CA LEU A 117 16.73 -17.99 1.74
C LEU A 117 17.59 -17.45 2.89
N PRO A 118 17.44 -17.97 4.12
CA PRO A 118 18.37 -17.66 5.20
C PRO A 118 19.77 -18.20 4.90
N ASP A 119 20.77 -17.68 5.62
CA ASP A 119 22.17 -18.08 5.44
C ASP A 119 22.44 -19.53 5.90
N GLU A 120 21.67 -20.01 6.87
CA GLU A 120 21.78 -21.35 7.44
C GLU A 120 20.65 -22.28 6.97
N PRO A 121 20.90 -23.59 6.84
CA PRO A 121 19.85 -24.59 6.62
C PRO A 121 18.76 -24.50 7.69
N GLY A 122 17.51 -24.73 7.30
CA GLY A 122 16.37 -24.48 8.16
C GLY A 122 15.05 -24.37 7.42
N PRO A 123 13.99 -23.92 8.12
CA PRO A 123 12.68 -23.72 7.51
C PRO A 123 12.72 -22.59 6.47
N ILE A 124 12.13 -22.85 5.32
CA ILE A 124 11.90 -21.87 4.26
C ILE A 124 10.41 -21.76 4.00
N TYR A 125 9.97 -20.53 3.77
CA TYR A 125 8.61 -20.20 3.43
C TYR A 125 8.57 -19.65 2.01
N PHE A 126 7.60 -20.09 1.23
CA PHE A 126 7.44 -19.66 -0.16
C PHE A 126 5.98 -19.74 -0.58
N SER A 127 5.62 -19.04 -1.66
CA SER A 127 4.25 -19.09 -2.19
C SER A 127 4.15 -19.96 -3.44
N SER A 128 3.03 -20.68 -3.55
CA SER A 128 2.76 -21.62 -4.64
C SER A 128 1.26 -21.76 -4.87
N TYR A 129 0.85 -21.98 -6.12
CA TYR A 129 -0.51 -22.40 -6.45
C TYR A 129 -0.84 -23.83 -5.99
N GLY A 130 0.16 -24.58 -5.53
CA GLY A 130 -0.03 -25.96 -5.10
C GLY A 130 -0.55 -26.88 -6.20
N LYS A 131 -1.35 -27.89 -5.84
CA LYS A 131 -1.79 -28.92 -6.79
C LYS A 131 -2.93 -28.45 -7.70
N ASP A 132 -3.85 -27.63 -7.20
CA ASP A 132 -5.08 -27.27 -7.91
C ASP A 132 -5.35 -25.76 -8.01
N GLY A 133 -4.59 -24.90 -7.32
CA GLY A 133 -4.72 -23.44 -7.41
C GLY A 133 -6.06 -22.90 -6.94
N ARG A 134 -6.83 -23.68 -6.16
CA ARG A 134 -8.22 -23.35 -5.82
C ARG A 134 -8.35 -22.02 -5.08
N THR A 135 -7.39 -21.70 -4.22
CA THR A 135 -7.35 -20.51 -3.37
C THR A 135 -6.38 -19.46 -3.89
N GLY A 136 -5.95 -19.55 -5.15
CA GLY A 136 -4.85 -18.72 -5.65
C GLY A 136 -3.50 -19.24 -5.16
N ARG A 137 -2.55 -18.34 -4.90
CA ARG A 137 -1.29 -18.70 -4.25
C ARG A 137 -1.45 -18.80 -2.74
N ASP A 138 -0.97 -19.89 -2.19
CA ASP A 138 -0.85 -20.05 -0.75
C ASP A 138 0.62 -20.07 -0.34
N ILE A 139 0.88 -19.75 0.93
CA ILE A 139 2.16 -19.91 1.59
C ILE A 139 2.34 -21.36 2.02
N TYR A 140 3.49 -21.92 1.65
CA TYR A 140 4.00 -23.24 1.99
C TYR A 140 5.29 -23.11 2.82
N ARG A 141 5.57 -24.13 3.62
CA ARG A 141 6.85 -24.34 4.30
C ARG A 141 7.55 -25.58 3.78
N THR A 142 8.87 -25.52 3.65
CA THR A 142 9.76 -26.67 3.46
C THR A 142 10.98 -26.53 4.39
N GLU A 143 11.81 -27.56 4.46
CA GLU A 143 13.09 -27.55 5.17
C GLU A 143 14.23 -27.57 4.14
N LEU A 144 15.15 -26.59 4.20
CA LEU A 144 16.43 -26.68 3.53
C LEU A 144 17.36 -27.57 4.34
N LEU A 145 17.74 -28.70 3.75
CA LEU A 145 18.60 -29.69 4.37
C LEU A 145 20.08 -29.31 4.21
N PRO A 146 20.98 -29.83 5.07
CA PRO A 146 22.42 -29.53 5.00
C PRO A 146 23.09 -29.91 3.68
N ASP A 147 22.51 -30.83 2.91
CA ASP A 147 22.98 -31.21 1.58
C ASP A 147 22.48 -30.27 0.46
N GLY A 148 21.72 -29.23 0.81
CA GLY A 148 21.14 -28.26 -0.10
C GLY A 148 19.81 -28.68 -0.73
N SER A 149 19.29 -29.86 -0.40
CA SER A 149 17.98 -30.33 -0.87
C SER A 149 16.83 -29.78 -0.03
N PHE A 150 15.61 -29.82 -0.57
CA PHE A 150 14.39 -29.41 0.13
C PHE A 150 13.57 -30.63 0.57
N SER A 151 13.01 -30.57 1.78
CA SER A 151 12.01 -31.54 2.20
C SER A 151 10.66 -31.33 1.49
N THR A 152 9.72 -32.27 1.65
CA THR A 152 8.39 -32.16 1.05
C THR A 152 7.66 -30.90 1.55
N PRO A 153 7.25 -29.97 0.65
CA PRO A 153 6.55 -28.78 1.06
C PRO A 153 5.17 -29.07 1.66
N VAL A 154 4.79 -28.30 2.68
CA VAL A 154 3.50 -28.39 3.36
C VAL A 154 2.85 -27.02 3.34
N LYS A 155 1.55 -26.95 2.98
CA LYS A 155 0.79 -25.70 3.03
C LYS A 155 0.73 -25.22 4.47
N LEU A 156 1.03 -23.94 4.70
CA LEU A 156 1.05 -23.37 6.05
C LEU A 156 -0.37 -23.38 6.63
N ALA A 157 -0.49 -23.87 7.86
CA ALA A 157 -1.76 -23.94 8.57
C ALA A 157 -2.07 -22.62 9.29
N GLY A 158 -3.31 -22.50 9.79
CA GLY A 158 -3.76 -21.34 10.57
C GLY A 158 -4.37 -20.25 9.70
N TYR A 159 -4.18 -19.00 10.12
CA TYR A 159 -4.85 -17.83 9.54
C TYR A 159 -4.07 -17.17 8.40
N VAL A 160 -2.94 -17.71 7.97
CA VAL A 160 -2.07 -17.06 6.99
C VAL A 160 -2.70 -17.08 5.59
N ASN A 161 -3.18 -18.25 5.16
CA ASN A 161 -3.73 -18.47 3.82
C ASN A 161 -5.23 -18.14 3.76
N THR A 162 -5.67 -17.52 2.66
CA THR A 162 -7.06 -17.13 2.42
C THR A 162 -7.61 -17.77 1.14
N ASP A 163 -8.70 -17.24 0.60
CA ASP A 163 -9.19 -17.58 -0.75
C ASP A 163 -8.65 -16.64 -1.83
N GLN A 164 -7.71 -15.76 -1.47
CA GLN A 164 -6.97 -14.84 -2.34
C GLN A 164 -5.48 -15.20 -2.38
N ASP A 165 -4.70 -14.50 -3.21
CA ASP A 165 -3.26 -14.74 -3.28
C ASP A 165 -2.52 -14.24 -2.03
N GLU A 166 -1.74 -15.13 -1.40
CA GLU A 166 -0.66 -14.82 -0.45
C GLU A 166 0.71 -15.01 -1.09
N ASN A 167 1.60 -14.02 -0.90
CA ASN A 167 2.90 -13.97 -1.54
C ASN A 167 4.00 -13.42 -0.63
N TYR A 168 5.25 -13.62 -1.04
CA TYR A 168 6.45 -13.06 -0.41
C TYR A 168 6.57 -13.28 1.12
N PRO A 169 6.41 -14.52 1.62
CA PRO A 169 6.57 -14.79 3.04
C PRO A 169 8.01 -14.57 3.51
N PHE A 170 8.15 -14.06 4.74
CA PHE A 170 9.41 -13.82 5.41
C PHE A 170 9.28 -14.10 6.91
N MET A 171 10.07 -15.05 7.39
CA MET A 171 10.25 -15.28 8.83
C MET A 171 11.39 -14.40 9.33
N HIS A 172 11.09 -13.51 10.28
CA HIS A 172 12.11 -12.70 10.92
C HIS A 172 13.12 -13.60 11.66
N PRO A 173 14.42 -13.24 11.71
CA PRO A 173 15.45 -14.01 12.42
C PRO A 173 15.18 -14.29 13.92
N ASP A 174 14.16 -13.66 14.52
CA ASP A 174 13.79 -13.89 15.92
C ASP A 174 12.87 -15.12 16.09
N GLY A 175 12.43 -15.71 14.96
CA GLY A 175 11.53 -16.85 14.91
C GLY A 175 10.10 -16.57 15.41
N LYS A 176 9.76 -15.30 15.67
CA LYS A 176 8.49 -14.89 16.31
C LYS A 176 7.66 -13.96 15.45
N ARG A 177 8.26 -13.22 14.52
CA ARG A 177 7.55 -12.33 13.60
C ARG A 177 7.56 -12.92 12.21
N PHE A 178 6.39 -13.06 11.62
CA PHE A 178 6.22 -13.53 10.26
C PHE A 178 5.53 -12.46 9.43
N PHE A 179 6.10 -12.13 8.28
CA PHE A 179 5.61 -11.13 7.36
C PHE A 179 5.24 -11.77 6.03
N PHE A 180 4.23 -11.26 5.36
CA PHE A 180 3.84 -11.69 4.03
C PHE A 180 2.96 -10.63 3.36
N SER A 181 2.80 -10.71 2.05
CA SER A 181 1.86 -9.87 1.31
C SER A 181 0.61 -10.67 0.94
N SER A 182 -0.58 -10.09 1.03
CA SER A 182 -1.84 -10.77 0.69
C SER A 182 -2.84 -9.84 0.02
N LYS A 183 -3.60 -10.37 -0.95
CA LYS A 183 -4.81 -9.73 -1.51
C LYS A 183 -6.06 -10.01 -0.67
N GLY A 184 -5.95 -10.92 0.30
CA GLY A 184 -7.02 -11.34 1.19
C GLY A 184 -7.08 -10.53 2.49
N HIS A 185 -7.52 -11.19 3.57
CA HIS A 185 -7.66 -10.59 4.91
C HIS A 185 -8.47 -9.28 4.87
N ASN A 186 -7.99 -8.25 5.57
CA ASN A 186 -8.50 -6.89 5.47
C ASN A 186 -7.63 -6.01 4.54
N SER A 187 -7.14 -6.56 3.42
CA SER A 187 -6.42 -5.76 2.41
C SER A 187 -7.29 -4.58 1.93
N MET A 188 -6.66 -3.43 1.69
CA MET A 188 -7.32 -2.26 1.12
C MET A 188 -7.23 -2.16 -0.40
N GLY A 189 -6.48 -3.04 -1.07
CA GLY A 189 -6.10 -2.84 -2.47
C GLY A 189 -5.50 -4.06 -3.13
N GLY A 190 -4.33 -3.90 -3.75
CA GLY A 190 -3.58 -5.02 -4.31
C GLY A 190 -3.05 -5.95 -3.22
N TYR A 191 -1.77 -6.27 -3.30
CA TYR A 191 -1.06 -6.90 -2.21
C TYR A 191 -0.86 -5.92 -1.05
N ASP A 192 -1.40 -6.21 0.13
CA ASP A 192 -1.08 -5.50 1.37
C ASP A 192 -0.08 -6.33 2.18
N VAL A 193 0.83 -5.69 2.92
CA VAL A 193 1.74 -6.34 3.87
C VAL A 193 1.03 -6.61 5.19
N PHE A 194 1.17 -7.85 5.64
CA PHE A 194 0.68 -8.35 6.91
C PHE A 194 1.83 -8.84 7.78
N ARG A 195 1.62 -8.77 9.10
CA ARG A 195 2.45 -9.39 10.12
C ARG A 195 1.60 -10.31 10.98
N CYS A 196 2.09 -11.49 11.31
CA CYS A 196 1.56 -12.28 12.41
C CYS A 196 2.67 -12.72 13.38
N THR A 197 2.25 -13.12 14.57
CA THR A 197 3.13 -13.78 15.54
C THR A 197 3.30 -15.25 15.19
N HIS A 198 4.45 -15.81 15.51
CA HIS A 198 4.75 -17.23 15.41
C HIS A 198 5.13 -17.76 16.79
N ASP A 199 4.45 -18.81 17.23
CA ASP A 199 4.83 -19.58 18.41
C ASP A 199 5.72 -20.75 17.98
N PRO A 200 7.05 -20.68 18.18
CA PRO A 200 7.96 -21.74 17.75
C PRO A 200 7.81 -23.03 18.56
N GLY A 201 7.22 -22.98 19.77
CA GLY A 201 6.97 -24.17 20.58
C GLY A 201 5.78 -24.99 20.08
N LEU A 202 4.79 -24.31 19.48
CA LEU A 202 3.59 -24.93 18.93
C LEU A 202 3.60 -25.04 17.40
N ASP A 203 4.52 -24.33 16.72
CA ASP A 203 4.58 -24.20 15.26
C ASP A 203 3.26 -23.61 14.70
N VAL A 204 2.74 -22.58 15.37
CA VAL A 204 1.45 -21.94 15.07
C VAL A 204 1.64 -20.46 14.77
N PHE A 205 0.97 -20.00 13.71
CA PHE A 205 0.90 -18.59 13.32
C PHE A 205 -0.39 -17.96 13.85
N GLY A 206 -0.24 -16.81 14.51
CA GLY A 206 -1.35 -16.00 15.02
C GLY A 206 -2.15 -15.33 13.90
N PRO A 207 -3.22 -14.60 14.27
CA PRO A 207 -4.00 -13.82 13.31
C PRO A 207 -3.13 -12.74 12.64
N PRO A 208 -3.24 -12.54 11.32
CA PRO A 208 -2.53 -11.48 10.61
C PRO A 208 -3.04 -10.08 10.99
N GLU A 209 -2.10 -9.16 11.11
CA GLU A 209 -2.31 -7.73 11.32
C GLU A 209 -1.80 -6.98 10.08
N ASN A 210 -2.67 -6.17 9.47
CA ASN A 210 -2.29 -5.27 8.37
C ASN A 210 -1.32 -4.20 8.91
N LEU A 211 -0.26 -3.86 8.16
CA LEU A 211 0.73 -2.86 8.60
C LEU A 211 0.29 -1.39 8.45
N ASP A 212 -1.01 -1.17 8.28
CA ASP A 212 -1.68 0.13 8.15
C ASP A 212 -1.15 0.95 6.96
N PHE A 213 -1.70 2.15 6.80
CA PHE A 213 -1.40 3.06 5.69
C PHE A 213 0.07 3.51 5.61
N ALA A 214 0.81 3.45 6.73
CA ALA A 214 2.22 3.79 6.74
C ALA A 214 3.04 2.90 5.80
N VAL A 215 2.57 1.67 5.57
CA VAL A 215 3.16 0.73 4.61
C VAL A 215 2.23 0.54 3.42
N ASN A 216 0.96 0.19 3.66
CA ASN A 216 0.03 -0.30 2.65
C ASN A 216 -0.77 0.80 1.92
N THR A 217 -1.21 0.49 0.70
CA THR A 217 -1.96 1.35 -0.20
C THR A 217 -2.99 0.56 -1.01
N PRO A 218 -3.82 1.23 -1.81
CA PRO A 218 -4.63 0.61 -2.85
C PRO A 218 -3.82 -0.13 -3.94
N ASP A 219 -2.53 0.16 -4.10
CA ASP A 219 -1.63 -0.52 -5.05
C ASP A 219 -1.03 -1.80 -4.44
N ASP A 220 0.08 -2.30 -4.98
CA ASP A 220 0.77 -3.50 -4.49
C ASP A 220 1.96 -3.14 -3.59
N GLU A 221 1.95 -3.62 -2.35
CA GLU A 221 3.08 -3.67 -1.42
C GLU A 221 3.59 -5.11 -1.24
N VAL A 222 4.82 -5.33 -1.68
CA VAL A 222 5.40 -6.67 -1.83
C VAL A 222 6.75 -6.81 -1.15
N LEU A 223 7.03 -8.05 -0.70
CA LEU A 223 8.32 -8.49 -0.19
C LEU A 223 8.87 -7.57 0.91
N TYR A 224 8.16 -7.52 2.04
CA TYR A 224 8.55 -6.74 3.21
C TYR A 224 9.53 -7.54 4.08
N LEU A 225 10.79 -7.12 4.09
CA LEU A 225 11.88 -7.73 4.86
C LEU A 225 12.34 -6.79 5.96
N VAL A 226 12.63 -7.32 7.14
CA VAL A 226 13.02 -6.55 8.32
C VAL A 226 14.39 -6.99 8.80
N ASP A 227 15.23 -6.04 9.20
CA ASP A 227 16.56 -6.29 9.76
C ASP A 227 16.51 -7.08 11.07
N GLY A 228 17.62 -7.71 11.47
CA GLY A 228 17.67 -8.55 12.68
C GLY A 228 17.30 -7.81 13.97
N GLU A 229 17.55 -6.50 14.02
CA GLU A 229 17.20 -5.64 15.17
C GLU A 229 15.73 -5.20 15.16
N GLY A 230 15.01 -5.39 14.06
CA GLY A 230 13.62 -4.99 13.94
C GLY A 230 13.39 -3.49 13.78
N THR A 231 14.41 -2.73 13.39
CA THR A 231 14.40 -1.25 13.33
C THR A 231 14.25 -0.69 11.92
N THR A 232 14.69 -1.44 10.92
CA THR A 232 14.68 -1.04 9.50
C THR A 232 13.99 -2.11 8.67
N ALA A 233 13.19 -1.70 7.70
CA ALA A 233 12.57 -2.59 6.73
C ALA A 233 12.85 -2.16 5.29
N CYS A 234 12.93 -3.14 4.40
CA CYS A 234 12.98 -2.98 2.96
C CYS A 234 11.73 -3.61 2.35
N PHE A 235 11.03 -2.88 1.47
CA PHE A 235 9.87 -3.41 0.74
C PHE A 235 9.71 -2.70 -0.60
N ALA A 236 8.93 -3.28 -1.50
CA ALA A 236 8.61 -2.65 -2.76
C ALA A 236 7.13 -2.30 -2.84
N SER A 237 6.82 -1.17 -3.47
CA SER A 237 5.47 -0.64 -3.52
C SER A 237 5.15 -0.01 -4.87
N GLY A 238 3.93 -0.26 -5.34
CA GLY A 238 3.34 0.36 -6.52
C GLY A 238 2.93 1.82 -6.31
N ARG A 239 2.96 2.31 -5.05
CA ARG A 239 2.62 3.69 -4.69
C ARG A 239 3.40 4.70 -5.52
N ASP A 240 2.66 5.57 -6.20
CA ASP A 240 3.15 6.65 -7.06
C ASP A 240 4.14 6.19 -8.15
N SER A 241 4.11 4.91 -8.52
CA SER A 241 5.00 4.36 -9.54
C SER A 241 4.40 4.46 -10.94
N ARG A 242 5.26 4.50 -11.95
CA ARG A 242 4.83 4.32 -13.34
C ARG A 242 4.39 2.88 -13.59
N GLN A 243 3.58 2.68 -14.62
CA GLN A 243 3.18 1.33 -15.04
C GLN A 243 4.42 0.43 -15.23
N ASP A 244 4.32 -0.80 -14.72
CA ASP A 244 5.39 -1.81 -14.73
C ASP A 244 6.66 -1.44 -13.94
N MET A 245 6.56 -0.44 -13.05
CA MET A 245 7.60 -0.04 -12.11
C MET A 245 7.16 -0.29 -10.66
N LEU A 246 8.12 -0.36 -9.75
CA LEU A 246 7.91 -0.34 -8.31
C LEU A 246 8.95 0.59 -7.67
N HIS A 247 8.59 1.17 -6.54
CA HIS A 247 9.55 1.83 -5.67
C HIS A 247 10.06 0.84 -4.62
N VAL A 248 11.37 0.64 -4.54
CA VAL A 248 12.02 -0.06 -3.42
C VAL A 248 12.32 0.96 -2.34
N TYR A 249 11.70 0.78 -1.19
CA TYR A 249 11.83 1.62 -0.02
C TYR A 249 12.74 0.98 1.02
N ARG A 250 13.50 1.82 1.71
CA ARG A 250 14.11 1.49 3.01
C ARG A 250 13.54 2.43 4.05
N VAL A 251 12.88 1.90 5.07
CA VAL A 251 12.13 2.68 6.08
C VAL A 251 12.47 2.24 7.49
N SER A 252 12.21 3.12 8.46
CA SER A 252 12.12 2.71 9.87
C SER A 252 10.85 1.88 10.11
N THR A 253 10.94 0.85 10.94
CA THR A 253 9.76 0.05 11.36
C THR A 253 8.89 0.76 12.40
N THR A 254 9.44 1.80 13.05
CA THR A 254 8.72 2.61 14.02
C THR A 254 7.75 3.52 13.28
N GLN A 255 6.46 3.35 13.57
CA GLN A 255 5.41 4.19 13.04
C GLN A 255 5.15 5.37 13.99
N VAL A 256 5.08 6.58 13.44
CA VAL A 256 4.78 7.81 14.19
C VAL A 256 3.38 8.26 13.78
N PRO A 257 2.46 8.54 14.72
CA PRO A 257 1.14 9.08 14.38
C PRO A 257 1.26 10.36 13.56
N VAL A 258 0.58 10.42 12.42
CA VAL A 258 0.46 11.66 11.65
C VAL A 258 -0.58 12.52 12.33
N THR A 259 -0.15 13.66 12.85
CA THR A 259 -1.09 14.67 13.34
C THR A 259 -1.41 15.61 12.18
N ILE A 260 -2.57 15.40 11.56
CA ILE A 260 -3.06 16.34 10.56
C ILE A 260 -3.63 17.55 11.29
N THR A 261 -3.03 18.72 11.07
CA THR A 261 -3.63 19.98 11.52
C THR A 261 -4.49 20.54 10.39
N VAL A 262 -5.79 20.61 10.65
CA VAL A 262 -6.75 21.23 9.72
C VAL A 262 -6.91 22.71 10.08
N LEU A 263 -6.56 23.57 9.13
CA LEU A 263 -6.78 25.00 9.17
C LEU A 263 -7.98 25.34 8.32
N GLN A 264 -9.06 25.76 8.97
CA GLN A 264 -10.20 26.38 8.30
C GLN A 264 -10.09 27.90 8.45
N GLY A 265 -10.29 28.63 7.36
CA GLY A 265 -10.28 30.07 7.37
C GLY A 265 -11.16 30.67 6.27
N THR A 266 -11.26 31.98 6.29
CA THR A 266 -11.96 32.77 5.28
C THR A 266 -11.01 33.83 4.77
N PHE A 267 -10.77 33.83 3.46
CA PHE A 267 -10.02 34.87 2.79
C PHE A 267 -10.81 36.18 2.81
N SER A 268 -10.10 37.28 3.05
CA SER A 268 -10.65 38.63 2.91
C SER A 268 -9.62 39.54 2.29
N SER A 269 -10.03 40.27 1.25
CA SER A 269 -9.18 41.25 0.58
C SER A 269 -9.35 42.63 1.22
N ALA A 270 -8.22 43.25 1.59
CA ALA A 270 -8.21 44.63 2.09
C ALA A 270 -8.32 45.68 0.98
N PHE A 271 -8.19 45.27 -0.29
CA PHE A 271 -8.25 46.16 -1.45
C PHE A 271 -9.65 46.20 -2.07
N ASP A 272 -10.30 45.04 -2.13
CA ASP A 272 -11.65 44.86 -2.66
C ASP A 272 -12.43 43.95 -1.70
N PRO A 273 -13.31 44.50 -0.84
CA PRO A 273 -14.07 43.70 0.13
C PRO A 273 -15.00 42.65 -0.51
N ASP A 274 -15.34 42.79 -1.79
CA ASP A 274 -16.16 41.83 -2.52
C ASP A 274 -15.33 40.72 -3.18
N ASP A 275 -14.00 40.86 -3.24
CA ASP A 275 -13.08 39.84 -3.74
C ASP A 275 -12.88 38.73 -2.71
N ARG A 276 -13.41 37.55 -3.07
CA ARG A 276 -13.37 36.33 -2.27
C ARG A 276 -12.49 35.27 -2.91
N GLU A 277 -11.90 35.54 -4.07
CA GLU A 277 -11.14 34.56 -4.85
C GLU A 277 -9.65 34.63 -4.50
N ALA A 278 -9.13 33.53 -3.96
CA ALA A 278 -7.72 33.39 -3.68
C ALA A 278 -7.24 31.96 -3.96
N HIS A 279 -6.05 31.89 -4.55
CA HIS A 279 -5.29 30.67 -4.71
C HIS A 279 -4.17 30.64 -3.66
N ILE A 280 -4.19 29.63 -2.79
CA ILE A 280 -3.32 29.53 -1.62
C ILE A 280 -2.41 28.32 -1.78
N VAL A 281 -1.10 28.56 -1.80
CA VAL A 281 -0.07 27.51 -1.74
C VAL A 281 0.60 27.55 -0.38
N VAL A 282 0.77 26.40 0.26
CA VAL A 282 1.48 26.27 1.54
C VAL A 282 2.76 25.48 1.32
N GLU A 283 3.87 26.03 1.77
CA GLU A 283 5.20 25.42 1.74
C GLU A 283 5.73 25.18 3.15
N ASP A 284 6.56 24.16 3.33
CA ASP A 284 7.36 24.02 4.55
C ASP A 284 8.24 25.25 4.76
N GLY A 285 8.26 25.76 5.99
CA GLY A 285 8.98 26.98 6.32
C GLY A 285 10.50 26.91 6.15
N LEU A 286 11.07 25.70 6.26
CA LEU A 286 12.50 25.42 6.16
C LEU A 286 12.86 24.86 4.77
N THR A 287 12.20 23.77 4.34
CA THR A 287 12.60 23.02 3.14
C THR A 287 12.06 23.61 1.85
N ARG A 288 11.05 24.49 1.92
CA ARG A 288 10.28 24.99 0.76
C ARG A 288 9.52 23.92 -0.02
N GLU A 289 9.40 22.71 0.53
CA GLU A 289 8.55 21.67 -0.02
C GLU A 289 7.10 22.17 -0.06
N ARG A 290 6.41 22.01 -1.20
CA ARG A 290 4.99 22.36 -1.31
C ARG A 290 4.16 21.28 -0.64
N LEU A 291 3.37 21.67 0.37
CA LEU A 291 2.60 20.76 1.21
C LEU A 291 1.09 20.81 0.93
N ALA A 292 0.56 21.95 0.49
CA ALA A 292 -0.84 22.10 0.14
C ALA A 292 -1.06 23.17 -0.92
N GLU A 293 -2.14 23.04 -1.68
CA GLU A 293 -2.58 24.00 -2.69
C GLU A 293 -4.10 23.98 -2.74
N VAL A 294 -4.75 25.12 -2.46
CA VAL A 294 -6.21 25.23 -2.35
C VAL A 294 -6.71 26.53 -2.96
N ASP A 295 -7.89 26.49 -3.55
CA ASP A 295 -8.65 27.67 -3.94
C ASP A 295 -9.78 27.92 -2.94
N THR A 296 -10.17 29.18 -2.77
CA THR A 296 -11.32 29.55 -1.95
C THR A 296 -12.64 29.17 -2.63
N ASP A 297 -13.68 28.94 -1.82
CA ASP A 297 -15.05 28.79 -2.31
C ASP A 297 -15.71 30.15 -2.64
N LEU A 298 -16.98 30.11 -3.06
CA LEU A 298 -17.77 31.31 -3.41
C LEU A 298 -17.97 32.29 -2.24
N ASP A 299 -17.79 31.83 -1.00
CA ASP A 299 -17.88 32.63 0.21
C ASP A 299 -16.50 33.03 0.74
N GLY A 300 -15.43 32.70 0.02
CA GLY A 300 -14.05 32.98 0.39
C GLY A 300 -13.48 32.00 1.40
N ASN A 301 -14.20 30.94 1.75
CA ASN A 301 -13.71 29.97 2.72
C ASN A 301 -12.69 29.03 2.09
N TYR A 302 -11.76 28.56 2.93
CA TYR A 302 -10.78 27.57 2.54
C TYR A 302 -10.52 26.59 3.70
N LEU A 303 -10.07 25.40 3.33
CA LEU A 303 -9.68 24.36 4.27
C LEU A 303 -8.34 23.79 3.81
N ILE A 304 -7.34 23.84 4.69
CA ILE A 304 -5.99 23.36 4.44
C ILE A 304 -5.70 22.25 5.46
N ALA A 305 -5.26 21.10 4.99
CA ALA A 305 -4.76 20.02 5.83
C ALA A 305 -3.23 20.00 5.76
N LEU A 306 -2.56 20.14 6.90
CA LEU A 306 -1.10 20.07 7.00
C LEU A 306 -0.68 18.80 7.74
N PRO A 307 0.39 18.11 7.30
CA PRO A 307 0.78 16.80 7.85
C PRO A 307 1.43 16.88 9.23
N ARG A 308 1.67 18.09 9.75
CA ARG A 308 2.31 18.34 11.05
C ARG A 308 2.04 19.76 11.54
N THR A 309 2.30 19.98 12.83
CA THR A 309 2.43 21.33 13.42
C THR A 309 3.79 21.92 13.05
N GLY A 310 3.94 23.25 13.10
CA GLY A 310 5.21 23.91 12.80
C GLY A 310 5.08 25.23 12.03
N LYS A 311 6.21 25.70 11.47
CA LYS A 311 6.28 26.93 10.68
C LYS A 311 6.11 26.65 9.20
N PHE A 312 5.15 27.33 8.58
CA PHE A 312 4.83 27.19 7.16
C PHE A 312 4.87 28.55 6.46
N ARG A 313 5.19 28.54 5.17
CA ARG A 313 5.11 29.71 4.30
C ARG A 313 3.86 29.63 3.45
N PHE A 314 2.96 30.58 3.63
CA PHE A 314 1.75 30.72 2.83
C PHE A 314 2.01 31.68 1.69
N LEU A 315 1.63 31.29 0.48
CA LEU A 315 1.67 32.07 -0.75
C LEU A 315 0.23 32.24 -1.22
N VAL A 316 -0.34 33.44 -1.04
CA VAL A 316 -1.73 33.76 -1.36
C VAL A 316 -1.74 34.65 -2.58
N LYS A 317 -2.24 34.13 -3.70
CA LYS A 317 -2.48 34.89 -4.92
C LYS A 317 -3.94 35.30 -4.96
N ALA A 318 -4.21 36.61 -4.90
CA ALA A 318 -5.56 37.14 -4.85
C ALA A 318 -5.85 38.14 -5.98
N GLY A 319 -7.10 38.14 -6.42
CA GLY A 319 -7.68 39.10 -7.35
C GLY A 319 -7.10 39.12 -8.78
N PRO A 320 -7.66 39.98 -9.67
CA PRO A 320 -7.33 40.03 -11.09
C PRO A 320 -5.87 40.44 -11.39
N SER A 321 -5.21 41.08 -10.42
CA SER A 321 -3.82 41.52 -10.54
C SER A 321 -2.81 40.37 -10.50
N GLY A 322 -3.21 39.22 -9.95
CA GLY A 322 -2.38 38.02 -9.84
C GLY A 322 -1.16 38.17 -8.93
N LYS A 323 -1.12 39.18 -8.04
CA LYS A 323 -0.03 39.36 -7.08
C LYS A 323 -0.07 38.29 -6.00
N THR A 324 1.09 37.66 -5.74
CA THR A 324 1.26 36.69 -4.67
C THR A 324 1.80 37.37 -3.41
N HIS A 325 1.07 37.25 -2.32
CA HIS A 325 1.47 37.66 -0.99
C HIS A 325 2.05 36.47 -0.25
N ALA A 326 3.16 36.69 0.48
CA ALA A 326 3.82 35.62 1.21
C ALA A 326 3.90 35.92 2.71
N GLY A 327 3.56 34.95 3.55
CA GLY A 327 3.62 35.07 5.01
C GLY A 327 4.11 33.80 5.69
N MET A 328 4.79 33.94 6.82
CA MET A 328 5.11 32.80 7.68
C MET A 328 4.01 32.64 8.73
N VAL A 329 3.52 31.42 8.90
CA VAL A 329 2.46 31.06 9.85
C VAL A 329 2.96 29.95 10.75
N ASP A 330 2.88 30.18 12.05
CA ASP A 330 3.08 29.17 13.09
C ASP A 330 1.76 28.42 13.31
N VAL A 331 1.76 27.13 12.99
CA VAL A 331 0.61 26.24 13.15
C VAL A 331 0.84 25.38 14.41
N PRO A 332 0.00 25.52 15.44
CA PRO A 332 0.22 24.92 16.76
C PRO A 332 0.06 23.40 16.78
#